data_AF-A0A1X7LVA6-F1
#
_entry.id   AF-A0A1X7LVA6-F1
#
_cell.length_a   1.000
_cell.length_b   1.000
_cell.length_c   1.000
_cell.angle_alpha   90.00
_cell.angle_beta   90.00
_cell.angle_gamma   90.00
#
_symmetry.space_group_name_H-M   'P 1'
#
loop_
_entity.id
_entity.type
_entity.pdbx_description
1 polymer ?
#
loop_
_entity_poly.entity_id
_entity_poly.type
_entity_poly.pdbx_seq_one_letter_code
_entity_poly.pdbx_strand_id
1 'polypeptide(L)' 'MKPLQISADTAVKLSQALGVPVEHLMHMPQHILLAKLAELAKSAAEDEHKNTDALNSSSASQSEDSESEEA' A
#
# COMPACT_ATOMS: atom_id res chain seq x y z
N MET A 1 -30.30 -7.75 3.86
CA MET A 1 -29.03 -7.19 3.35
C MET A 1 -29.12 -5.67 3.41
N LYS A 2 -28.30 -5.01 4.23
CA LYS A 2 -28.19 -3.55 4.23
C LYS A 2 -27.60 -3.14 2.86
N PRO A 3 -28.20 -2.21 2.10
CA PRO A 3 -27.61 -1.75 0.85
C PRO A 3 -26.22 -1.19 1.11
N LEU A 4 -25.27 -1.50 0.23
CA LEU A 4 -23.95 -0.87 0.25
C LEU A 4 -24.14 0.65 0.14
N GLN A 5 -23.60 1.39 1.09
CA GLN A 5 -23.65 2.86 1.10
C GLN A 5 -22.46 3.40 0.30
N ILE A 6 -22.37 3.01 -0.97
CA ILE A 6 -21.32 3.49 -1.89
C ILE A 6 -21.95 4.39 -2.95
N SER A 7 -21.28 5.50 -3.24
CA SER A 7 -21.65 6.35 -4.37
C SER A 7 -21.18 5.73 -5.69
N ALA A 8 -21.81 6.14 -6.80
CA ALA A 8 -21.41 5.71 -8.14
C ALA A 8 -19.94 6.04 -8.42
N ASP A 9 -19.49 7.24 -8.03
CA ASP A 9 -18.11 7.69 -8.24
C ASP A 9 -17.10 6.80 -7.50
N THR A 10 -17.41 6.42 -6.27
CA THR A 10 -16.55 5.52 -5.49
C THR A 10 -16.51 4.13 -6.11
N ALA A 11 -17.65 3.63 -6.57
CA ALA A 11 -17.72 2.31 -7.22
C ALA A 11 -16.89 2.25 -8.50
N VAL A 12 -16.87 3.32 -9.31
CA VAL A 12 -16.04 3.40 -10.53
C VAL A 12 -14.54 3.43 -10.20
N LYS A 13 -14.14 4.11 -9.13
CA LYS A 13 -12.73 4.12 -8.71
C LYS A 13 -12.31 2.75 -8.17
N LEU A 14 -13.17 2.12 -7.39
CA LEU A 14 -12.92 0.79 -6.83
C LEU A 14 -12.91 -0.29 -7.90
N SER A 15 -13.77 -0.21 -8.91
CA SER A 15 -13.81 -1.17 -10.02
C SER A 15 -12.50 -1.15 -10.81
N GLN A 16 -11.95 0.05 -11.07
CA GLN A 16 -10.66 0.22 -11.73
C GLN A 16 -9.51 -0.30 -10.86
N ALA A 17 -9.48 0.04 -9.57
CA ALA A 17 -8.42 -0.39 -8.66
C ALA A 17 -8.41 -1.92 -8.45
N LEU A 18 -9.59 -2.53 -8.35
CA LEU A 18 -9.75 -3.97 -8.10
C LEU A 18 -9.77 -4.81 -9.38
N GLY A 19 -9.87 -4.20 -10.56
CA GLY A 19 -10.05 -4.89 -11.83
C GLY A 19 -11.37 -5.68 -11.92
N VAL A 20 -12.42 -5.22 -11.24
CA VAL A 20 -13.73 -5.90 -11.17
C VAL A 20 -14.81 -5.03 -11.81
N PRO A 21 -15.75 -5.56 -12.61
CA PRO A 21 -16.85 -4.78 -13.19
C PRO A 21 -17.70 -4.07 -12.12
N VAL A 22 -18.16 -2.85 -12.44
CA VAL A 22 -18.91 -2.00 -11.49
C VAL A 22 -20.26 -2.63 -11.11
N GLU A 23 -20.90 -3.33 -12.04
CA GLU A 23 -22.15 -4.07 -11.83
C GLU A 23 -21.96 -5.14 -10.75
N HIS A 24 -20.83 -5.84 -10.80
CA HIS A 24 -20.49 -6.88 -9.83
C HIS A 24 -20.18 -6.28 -8.47
N LEU A 25 -19.52 -5.11 -8.45
CA LEU A 25 -19.19 -4.36 -7.24
C LEU A 25 -20.44 -3.89 -6.49
N MET A 26 -21.47 -3.44 -7.20
CA MET A 26 -22.75 -2.98 -6.64
C MET A 26 -23.57 -4.08 -5.97
N HIS A 27 -23.43 -5.32 -6.44
CA HIS A 27 -24.12 -6.49 -5.87
C HIS A 27 -23.24 -7.28 -4.90
N MET A 28 -21.99 -6.87 -4.74
CA MET A 28 -21.03 -7.58 -3.91
C MET A 28 -21.40 -7.44 -2.43
N PRO A 29 -21.35 -8.52 -1.63
CA PRO A 29 -21.52 -8.39 -0.20
C PRO A 29 -20.33 -7.63 0.43
N GLN A 30 -20.62 -6.81 1.45
CA GLN A 30 -19.66 -5.90 2.08
C GLN A 30 -18.39 -6.57 2.59
N HIS A 31 -18.50 -7.77 3.17
CA HIS A 31 -17.34 -8.48 3.73
C HIS A 31 -16.36 -8.94 2.63
N ILE A 32 -16.84 -9.25 1.43
CA ILE A 32 -15.98 -9.63 0.29
C ILE A 32 -15.24 -8.41 -0.25
N LEU A 33 -15.90 -7.25 -0.31
CA LEU A 33 -15.24 -5.99 -0.69
C LEU A 33 -14.10 -5.65 0.27
N LEU A 34 -14.32 -5.79 1.58
CA LEU A 34 -13.30 -5.55 2.59
C LEU A 34 -12.10 -6.49 2.45
N ALA A 35 -12.35 -7.78 2.18
CA ALA A 35 -11.28 -8.75 1.95
C ALA A 35 -10.42 -8.37 0.72
N LYS A 36 -11.05 -8.01 -0.40
CA LYS A 36 -10.34 -7.58 -1.62
C LYS A 36 -9.55 -6.28 -1.44
N LEU A 37 -10.10 -5.33 -0.68
CA LEU A 37 -9.41 -4.09 -0.34
C LEU A 37 -8.18 -4.35 0.54
N ALA A 38 -8.29 -5.25 1.51
CA ALA A 38 -7.17 -5.65 2.35
C ALA A 38 -6.07 -6.35 1.53
N GLU A 39 -6.44 -7.20 0.58
CA GLU A 39 -5.51 -7.84 -0.36
C GLU A 39 -4.78 -6.82 -1.23
N LEU A 40 -5.49 -5.85 -1.81
CA LEU A 40 -4.90 -4.77 -2.61
C LEU A 40 -3.93 -3.90 -1.78
N ALA A 41 -4.33 -3.50 -0.57
CA ALA A 41 -3.49 -2.70 0.32
C ALA A 41 -2.19 -3.44 0.70
N LYS A 42 -2.26 -4.77 0.87
CA LYS A 42 -1.10 -5.59 1.16
C LYS A 42 -0.14 -5.66 -0.04
N SER A 43 -0.66 -5.87 -1.25
CA SER A 43 0.16 -5.85 -2.47
C SER A 43 0.82 -4.48 -2.71
N ALA A 44 0.11 -3.38 -2.44
CA ALA A 44 0.68 -2.04 -2.56
C ALA A 44 1.84 -1.80 -1.58
N ALA A 45 1.75 -2.32 -0.35
CA ALA A 45 2.83 -2.23 0.64
C ALA A 45 4.04 -3.12 0.29
N GLU A 46 3.80 -4.26 -0.36
CA GLU A 46 4.87 -5.16 -0.83
C GLU A 46 5.60 -4.60 -2.06
N ASP A 47 4.90 -3.88 -2.95
CA ASP A 47 5.50 -3.25 -4.13
C ASP A 47 6.40 -2.04 -3.79
N GLU A 48 6.10 -1.27 -2.74
CA GLU A 48 6.96 -0.15 -2.32
C GLU A 48 8.32 -0.58 -1.72
N HIS A 49 8.41 -1.79 -1.16
CA HIS A 49 9.65 -2.29 -0.54
C HIS A 49 10.70 -2.80 -1.54
N LYS A 50 10.38 -2.91 -2.83
CA LYS A 50 11.31 -3.42 -3.84
C LYS A 50 12.16 -2.36 -4.54
N ASN A 51 11.83 -1.06 -4.36
CA ASN A 51 12.48 0.04 -5.08
C ASN A 51 13.43 0.89 -4.21
N THR A 52 13.47 0.66 -2.89
CA THR A 52 14.29 1.47 -1.97
C THR A 52 15.64 0.84 -1.60
N ASP A 53 15.88 -0.43 -1.95
CA ASP A 53 17.11 -1.14 -1.61
C ASP A 53 18.28 -0.90 -2.58
N ALA A 54 18.07 -0.13 -3.66
CA ALA A 54 19.10 0.19 -4.64
C ALA A 54 19.83 1.54 -4.42
N LEU A 55 19.40 2.35 -3.45
CA LEU A 55 19.88 3.73 -3.27
C LEU A 55 20.66 3.98 -1.97
N ASN A 56 20.80 2.98 -1.09
CA ASN A 56 21.49 3.14 0.19
C ASN A 56 22.75 2.25 0.34
N SER A 57 23.55 2.13 -0.72
CA SER A 57 24.88 1.50 -0.66
C SER A 57 26.04 2.51 -0.64
N SER A 58 25.78 3.81 -0.43
CA SER A 58 26.79 4.87 -0.58
C SER A 58 27.08 5.68 0.69
N SER A 59 26.47 5.34 1.83
CA SER A 59 26.53 6.13 3.07
C SER A 59 27.02 5.29 4.26
N ALA A 60 28.02 4.44 4.04
CA ALA A 60 28.77 3.76 5.09
C ALA A 60 30.27 4.00 4.92
N SER A 61 30.70 5.22 5.20
CA SER A 61 32.05 5.49 5.66
C SER A 61 31.94 6.18 7.02
N GLN A 62 31.69 5.34 8.03
CA GLN A 62 32.05 5.61 9.41
C GLN A 62 33.56 5.86 9.47
N SER A 63 33.95 6.99 10.05
CA SER A 63 35.21 7.11 10.78
C SER A 63 34.96 8.09 11.91
N GLU A 64 34.30 7.59 12.95
CA GLU A 64 34.54 8.05 14.31
C GLU A 64 35.91 7.49 14.69
N ASP A 65 36.92 8.34 14.84
CA ASP A 65 37.98 8.13 15.83
C ASP A 65 38.82 9.41 15.94
N SER A 66 38.69 10.09 17.07
CA SER A 66 39.78 10.77 17.81
C SER A 66 39.14 11.65 18.90
N GLU A 67 38.59 10.99 19.92
CA GLU A 67 38.77 11.49 21.29
C GLU A 67 40.26 11.32 21.62
N SER A 68 40.98 12.42 21.83
CA SER A 68 42.26 12.40 22.52
C SER A 68 42.36 13.63 23.42
N GLU A 69 42.00 13.40 24.68
CA GLU A 69 42.70 13.80 25.91
C GLU A 69 43.49 15.13 25.94
N GLU A 70 42.93 16.07 26.72
CA GLU A 70 43.54 16.66 27.93
C GLU A 70 45.10 16.73 28.01
N ALA A 71 45.66 17.94 27.84
CA ALA A 71 46.82 18.48 28.56
C ALA A 71 47.01 19.98 28.31
#